data_AF-A0A6I4W482-F1
#
_entry.id   AF-A0A6I4W482-F1
#
_cell.length_a   1.000
_cell.length_b   1.000
_cell.length_c   1.000
_cell.angle_alpha   90.00
_cell.angle_beta   90.00
_cell.angle_gamma   90.00
#
_symmetry.space_group_name_H-M   'P 1'
#
loop_
_entity.id
_entity.type
_entity.pdbx_description
1 polymer ?
#
loop_
_entity_poly.entity_id
_entity_poly.type
_entity_poly.pdbx_seq_one_letter_code
_entity_poly.pdbx_strand_id
1 'polypeptide(L)'
;MRRALIGGSLIAGLGVAVTLIALLAGGSSAQSYIKSHYSRIGVGTYRSPYPPAVVARQIVKKKRPYDRAYDPSGIFLRYRSEIVGILPDGRGSRITVEDPDRGYRHYHSYVGGRWGGYHGHISTFRGGGPGSGK
;
A
#
# COMPACT_ATOMS: atom_id res chain seq x y z
N MET A 1 27.02 4.28 -27.47
CA MET A 1 26.32 5.14 -26.49
C MET A 1 24.88 5.33 -26.96
N ARG A 2 23.87 4.77 -26.30
CA ARG A 2 22.46 5.05 -26.61
C ARG A 2 21.73 5.40 -25.32
N ARG A 3 21.43 6.68 -25.17
CA ARG A 3 20.67 7.25 -24.05
C ARG A 3 19.20 6.96 -24.31
N ALA A 4 18.53 6.24 -23.41
CA ALA A 4 17.09 6.08 -23.46
C ALA A 4 16.45 7.19 -22.60
N LEU A 5 16.04 8.26 -23.29
CA LEU A 5 15.01 9.18 -22.80
C LEU A 5 13.67 8.45 -22.96
N ILE A 6 12.93 8.23 -21.87
CA ILE A 6 11.53 7.81 -21.95
C ILE A 6 10.72 8.79 -21.11
N GLY A 7 10.16 9.75 -21.83
CA GLY A 7 9.13 10.67 -21.36
C GLY A 7 7.83 9.94 -21.06
N GLY A 8 6.97 10.62 -20.30
CA GLY A 8 5.68 10.10 -19.87
C GLY A 8 4.74 9.78 -21.04
N SER A 9 3.84 8.83 -20.81
CA SER A 9 2.67 8.64 -21.65
C SER A 9 1.50 8.05 -20.83
N LEU A 10 0.37 8.74 -20.91
CA LEU A 10 -0.97 8.33 -20.51
C LEU A 10 -1.63 7.63 -21.70
N ILE A 11 -1.86 6.31 -21.71
CA ILE A 11 -2.87 5.67 -22.58
C ILE A 11 -3.48 4.44 -21.90
N ALA A 12 -4.78 4.30 -22.14
CA ALA A 12 -5.77 3.35 -21.67
C ALA A 12 -5.49 1.85 -21.93
N GLY A 13 -6.08 1.04 -21.04
CA GLY A 13 -6.65 -0.29 -21.28
C GLY A 13 -5.80 -1.34 -21.99
N LEU A 14 -5.26 -2.31 -21.25
CA LEU A 14 -5.03 -3.67 -21.73
C LEU A 14 -4.74 -4.61 -20.56
N GLY A 15 -5.37 -5.79 -20.59
CA GLY A 15 -5.18 -6.85 -19.60
C GLY A 15 -3.71 -7.23 -19.48
N VAL A 16 -3.21 -7.23 -18.24
CA VAL A 16 -1.78 -7.36 -17.98
C VAL A 16 -1.43 -8.78 -17.59
N ALA A 17 -0.55 -9.37 -18.40
CA ALA A 17 0.10 -10.65 -18.18
C ALA A 17 0.70 -10.75 -16.78
N VAL A 18 0.56 -11.93 -16.18
CA VAL A 18 1.12 -12.27 -14.87
C VAL A 18 2.62 -12.49 -15.05
N THR A 19 3.46 -11.62 -14.50
CA THR A 19 4.89 -11.90 -14.35
C THR A 19 5.33 -11.51 -12.95
N LEU A 20 5.48 -12.53 -12.10
CA LEU A 20 6.09 -12.43 -10.76
C LEU A 20 7.60 -12.25 -10.93
N ILE A 21 8.07 -11.02 -11.15
CA ILE A 21 9.50 -10.72 -11.27
C ILE A 21 10.03 -10.35 -9.88
N ALA A 22 10.59 -11.34 -9.19
CA ALA A 22 11.32 -11.13 -7.95
C ALA A 22 12.78 -10.74 -8.26
N LEU A 23 13.05 -9.46 -8.56
CA LEU A 23 14.43 -8.98 -8.70
C LEU A 23 14.63 -7.63 -8.01
N LEU A 24 15.49 -7.66 -6.99
CA LEU A 24 16.35 -6.58 -6.49
C LEU A 24 15.63 -5.29 -6.02
N ALA A 25 15.19 -5.26 -4.77
CA ALA A 25 14.80 -4.02 -4.09
C ALA A 25 15.68 -3.77 -2.86
N GLY A 26 16.93 -3.39 -3.11
CA GLY A 26 17.75 -2.69 -2.13
C GLY A 26 17.22 -1.28 -1.94
N GLY A 27 16.78 -0.95 -0.73
CA GLY A 27 16.61 0.44 -0.27
C GLY A 27 15.47 1.29 -0.83
N SER A 28 14.21 0.81 -0.91
CA SER A 28 13.11 1.66 -1.38
C SER A 28 11.78 1.34 -0.69
N SER A 29 10.87 2.32 -0.63
CA SER A 29 9.58 2.39 0.07
C SER A 29 8.60 1.20 -0.17
N ALA A 30 7.46 1.14 0.54
CA ALA A 30 6.46 0.09 0.33
C ALA A 30 5.90 0.14 -1.09
N GLN A 31 5.79 1.35 -1.66
CA GLN A 31 5.48 1.60 -3.06
C GLN A 31 6.41 0.84 -4.01
N SER A 32 7.72 0.85 -3.73
CA SER A 32 8.69 0.18 -4.61
C SER A 32 8.48 -1.33 -4.62
N TYR A 33 8.19 -1.92 -3.46
CA TYR A 33 7.85 -3.34 -3.35
C TYR A 33 6.55 -3.65 -4.09
N ILE A 34 5.52 -2.83 -3.89
CA ILE A 34 4.21 -3.04 -4.51
C ILE A 34 4.32 -2.94 -6.04
N LYS A 35 5.08 -1.97 -6.53
CA LYS A 35 5.31 -1.75 -7.96
C LYS A 35 6.04 -2.91 -8.65
N SER A 36 6.93 -3.62 -7.95
CA SER A 36 7.65 -4.75 -8.51
C SER A 36 6.91 -6.09 -8.35
N HIS A 37 6.01 -6.22 -7.37
CA HIS A 37 5.34 -7.48 -7.04
C HIS A 37 3.89 -7.61 -7.52
N TYR A 38 3.20 -6.51 -7.83
CA TYR A 38 1.78 -6.53 -8.20
C TYR A 38 1.52 -5.88 -9.55
N SER A 39 0.47 -6.33 -10.25
CA SER A 39 0.15 -5.87 -11.60
C SER A 39 -0.43 -4.47 -11.57
N ARG A 40 0.24 -3.49 -12.20
CA ARG A 40 -0.28 -2.12 -12.27
C ARG A 40 -1.49 -2.05 -13.20
N ILE A 41 -2.60 -1.53 -12.68
CA ILE A 41 -3.86 -1.33 -13.43
C ILE A 41 -4.24 0.15 -13.56
N GLY A 42 -3.54 1.04 -12.87
CA GLY A 42 -3.77 2.48 -12.93
C GLY A 42 -2.68 3.28 -12.20
N VAL A 43 -2.86 4.60 -12.13
CA VAL A 43 -1.96 5.45 -11.35
C VAL A 43 -2.10 5.11 -9.86
N GLY A 44 -1.00 4.75 -9.22
CA GLY A 44 -0.99 4.29 -7.83
C GLY A 44 -1.85 3.05 -7.56
N THR A 45 -2.34 2.35 -8.59
CA THR A 45 -3.32 1.27 -8.43
C THR A 45 -2.78 -0.02 -9.04
N TYR A 46 -2.84 -1.10 -8.27
CA TYR A 46 -2.33 -2.42 -8.59
C TYR A 46 -3.38 -3.49 -8.30
N ARG A 47 -3.20 -4.66 -8.89
CA ARG A 47 -4.06 -5.83 -8.70
C ARG A 47 -3.23 -7.02 -8.25
N SER A 48 -3.85 -7.83 -7.40
CA SER A 48 -3.36 -9.11 -6.93
C SER A 48 -4.44 -10.18 -7.08
N PRO A 49 -4.09 -11.41 -7.48
CA PRO A 49 -5.04 -12.53 -7.47
C PRO A 49 -5.34 -13.04 -6.06
N TYR A 50 -4.61 -12.55 -5.04
CA TYR A 50 -4.76 -13.01 -3.66
C TYR A 50 -5.76 -12.15 -2.87
N PRO A 51 -6.44 -12.74 -1.86
CA PRO A 51 -7.32 -11.99 -0.96
C PRO A 51 -6.57 -10.88 -0.20
N PRO A 52 -7.27 -9.81 0.22
CA PRO A 52 -6.65 -8.66 0.92
C PRO A 52 -5.76 -9.04 2.10
N ALA A 53 -6.20 -10.00 2.93
CA ALA A 53 -5.43 -10.46 4.09
C ALA A 53 -4.07 -11.09 3.73
N VAL A 54 -4.02 -11.84 2.63
CA VAL A 54 -2.79 -12.47 2.15
C VAL A 54 -1.83 -11.42 1.63
N VAL A 55 -2.34 -10.46 0.84
CA VAL A 55 -1.55 -9.35 0.30
C VAL A 55 -1.02 -8.46 1.42
N ALA A 56 -1.87 -8.08 2.38
CA ALA A 56 -1.46 -7.30 3.54
C ALA A 56 -0.32 -7.98 4.30
N ARG A 57 -0.42 -9.30 4.51
CA ARG A 57 0.64 -10.09 5.16
C ARG A 57 1.94 -10.09 4.36
N GLN A 58 1.89 -10.22 3.04
CA GLN A 58 3.08 -10.18 2.17
C GLN A 58 3.79 -8.83 2.26
N ILE A 59 3.02 -7.73 2.17
CA ILE A 59 3.55 -6.37 2.24
C ILE A 59 4.15 -6.11 3.63
N VAL A 60 3.41 -6.43 4.71
CA VAL A 60 3.88 -6.23 6.10
C VAL A 60 5.14 -7.04 6.40
N LYS A 61 5.24 -8.27 5.89
CA LYS A 61 6.43 -9.12 6.06
C LYS A 61 7.67 -8.49 5.43
N LYS A 62 7.50 -7.76 4.32
CA LYS A 62 8.62 -7.11 3.63
C LYS A 62 8.92 -5.71 4.18
N LYS A 63 7.90 -4.94 4.50
CA LYS A 63 7.98 -3.56 4.99
C LYS A 63 6.97 -3.36 6.12
N ARG A 64 7.50 -3.18 7.34
CA ARG A 64 6.68 -2.97 8.54
C ARG A 64 6.00 -1.59 8.46
N PRO A 65 4.67 -1.51 8.48
CA PRO A 65 3.96 -0.23 8.55
C PRO A 65 4.05 0.36 9.96
N TYR A 66 3.84 1.67 10.06
CA TYR A 66 3.69 2.35 11.35
C TYR A 66 2.37 1.98 12.02
N ASP A 67 1.29 1.87 11.23
CA ASP A 67 -0.01 1.47 11.72
C ASP A 67 -0.81 0.69 10.67
N ARG A 68 -1.81 -0.05 11.15
CA ARG A 68 -2.70 -0.90 10.35
C ARG A 68 -4.14 -0.70 10.79
N ALA A 69 -5.04 -0.57 9.84
CA ALA A 69 -6.47 -0.58 10.06
C ALA A 69 -7.10 -1.75 9.30
N TYR A 70 -8.01 -2.45 9.97
CA TYR A 70 -8.77 -3.56 9.42
C TYR A 70 -10.24 -3.15 9.44
N ASP A 71 -10.87 -3.19 8.28
CA ASP A 71 -12.29 -2.93 8.08
C ASP A 71 -12.90 -4.10 7.28
N PRO A 72 -14.19 -4.42 7.44
CA PRO A 72 -14.86 -5.40 6.58
C PRO A 72 -14.70 -5.11 5.07
N SER A 73 -14.53 -3.84 4.70
CA SER A 73 -14.37 -3.36 3.32
C SER A 73 -12.93 -3.43 2.82
N GLY A 74 -11.93 -3.61 3.71
CA GLY A 74 -10.52 -3.64 3.28
C GLY A 74 -9.50 -3.51 4.41
N ILE A 75 -8.23 -3.54 4.03
CA ILE A 75 -7.08 -3.41 4.93
C ILE A 75 -6.27 -2.20 4.51
N PHE A 76 -5.92 -1.35 5.48
CA PHE A 76 -5.16 -0.13 5.23
C PHE A 76 -3.86 -0.16 6.02
N LEU A 77 -2.75 0.16 5.35
CA LEU A 77 -1.41 0.18 5.93
C LEU A 77 -0.84 1.60 5.84
N ARG A 78 -0.40 2.16 6.96
CA ARG A 78 0.19 3.50 7.01
C ARG A 78 1.71 3.40 7.06
N TYR A 79 2.38 4.03 6.11
CA TYR A 79 3.84 4.22 6.09
C TYR A 79 4.18 5.70 6.29
N ARG A 80 5.48 6.03 6.36
CA ARG A 80 5.93 7.42 6.57
C ARG A 80 5.52 8.35 5.43
N SER A 81 5.66 7.86 4.20
CA SER A 81 5.49 8.65 2.97
C SER A 81 4.30 8.21 2.13
N GLU A 82 3.50 7.26 2.59
CA GLU A 82 2.43 6.66 1.79
C GLU A 82 1.41 5.94 2.67
N ILE A 83 0.19 5.82 2.15
CA ILE A 83 -0.86 4.95 2.66
C ILE A 83 -1.18 3.94 1.58
N VAL A 84 -1.27 2.68 1.99
CA VAL A 84 -1.61 1.56 1.13
C VAL A 84 -3.00 1.05 1.49
N GLY A 85 -3.94 1.12 0.55
CA GLY A 85 -5.27 0.51 0.69
C GLY A 85 -5.30 -0.84 -0.03
N ILE A 86 -5.89 -1.85 0.59
CA ILE A 86 -6.02 -3.20 0.04
C ILE A 86 -7.49 -3.61 0.15
N LEU A 87 -8.21 -3.53 -0.96
CA LEU A 87 -9.65 -3.79 -1.02
C LEU A 87 -9.93 -5.08 -1.81
N PRO A 88 -11.02 -5.81 -1.50
CA PRO A 88 -11.48 -6.93 -2.32
C PRO A 88 -11.72 -6.50 -3.78
N ASP A 89 -11.32 -7.34 -4.74
CA ASP A 89 -11.60 -7.16 -6.17
C ASP A 89 -11.81 -8.52 -6.86
N GLY A 90 -13.07 -8.95 -6.90
CA GLY A 90 -13.46 -10.29 -7.34
C GLY A 90 -12.84 -11.38 -6.45
N ARG A 91 -12.11 -12.33 -7.05
CA ARG A 91 -11.38 -13.38 -6.30
C ARG A 91 -10.07 -12.89 -5.68
N GLY A 92 -9.64 -11.67 -6.01
CA GLY A 92 -8.36 -11.10 -5.61
C GLY A 92 -8.51 -9.82 -4.80
N SER A 93 -7.54 -8.93 -4.94
CA SER A 93 -7.54 -7.64 -4.29
C SER A 93 -6.97 -6.54 -5.18
N ARG A 94 -7.49 -5.33 -4.98
CA ARG A 94 -6.98 -4.09 -5.53
C ARG A 94 -6.17 -3.38 -4.46
N ILE A 95 -4.97 -2.96 -4.84
CA ILE A 95 -4.02 -2.27 -3.98
C ILE A 95 -3.89 -0.85 -4.48
N THR A 96 -4.08 0.13 -3.61
CA THR A 96 -3.82 1.54 -3.87
C THR A 96 -2.61 1.99 -3.07
N VAL A 97 -1.81 2.87 -3.66
CA VAL A 97 -0.68 3.52 -3.02
C VAL A 97 -0.84 5.02 -3.24
N GLU A 98 -1.09 5.74 -2.17
CA GLU A 98 -1.38 7.17 -2.20
C GLU A 98 -0.49 7.90 -1.20
N ASP A 99 -0.21 9.17 -1.49
CA ASP A 99 0.44 10.04 -0.52
C ASP A 99 -0.39 10.14 0.77
N PRO A 100 0.22 10.38 1.95
CA PRO A 100 -0.48 10.34 3.23
C PRO A 100 -1.73 11.22 3.28
N ASP A 101 -1.67 12.43 2.72
CA ASP A 101 -2.78 13.38 2.73
C ASP A 101 -3.94 12.95 1.83
N ARG A 102 -3.64 12.32 0.69
CA ARG A 102 -4.64 11.84 -0.25
C ARG A 102 -5.28 10.55 0.27
N GLY A 103 -4.46 9.61 0.73
CA GLY A 103 -4.92 8.35 1.29
C GLY A 103 -5.76 8.54 2.56
N TYR A 104 -5.39 9.48 3.43
CA TYR A 104 -6.20 9.78 4.62
C TYR A 104 -7.57 10.35 4.23
N ARG A 105 -7.64 11.29 3.27
CA ARG A 105 -8.92 11.81 2.77
C ARG A 105 -9.77 10.73 2.10
N HIS A 106 -9.15 9.90 1.26
CA HIS A 106 -9.84 8.83 0.54
C HIS A 106 -10.40 7.77 1.50
N TYR A 107 -9.66 7.42 2.55
CA TYR A 107 -10.04 6.39 3.51
C TYR A 107 -10.58 6.94 4.82
N HIS A 108 -10.88 8.24 4.91
CA HIS A 108 -11.28 8.90 6.15
C HIS A 108 -12.47 8.20 6.83
N SER A 109 -13.45 7.71 6.06
CA SER A 109 -14.60 6.97 6.61
C SER A 109 -14.21 5.66 7.30
N TYR A 110 -13.09 5.05 6.93
CA TYR A 110 -12.60 3.78 7.48
C TYR A 110 -11.51 3.98 8.54
N VAL A 111 -10.69 5.02 8.41
CA VAL A 111 -9.51 5.23 9.28
C VAL A 111 -9.60 6.47 10.16
N GLY A 112 -10.61 7.33 9.98
CA GLY A 112 -10.75 8.61 10.66
C GLY A 112 -10.83 8.51 12.17
N GLY A 113 -11.51 7.48 12.69
CA GLY A 113 -11.58 7.18 14.12
C GLY A 113 -10.31 6.55 14.71
N ARG A 114 -9.36 6.11 13.88
CA ARG A 114 -8.15 5.38 14.30
C ARG A 114 -6.85 6.17 14.12
N TRP A 115 -6.74 6.97 13.05
CA TRP A 115 -5.46 7.56 12.63
C TRP A 115 -5.29 9.06 12.96
N GLY A 116 -6.33 9.70 13.50
CA GLY A 116 -6.32 11.14 13.81
C GLY A 116 -6.34 12.02 12.55
N GLY A 117 -6.99 13.17 12.64
CA GLY A 117 -7.27 14.13 11.56
C GLY A 117 -6.08 14.62 10.72
N TYR A 118 -6.43 15.42 9.71
CA TYR A 118 -5.56 15.99 8.66
C TYR A 118 -4.31 16.76 9.16
N HIS A 119 -4.32 17.27 10.40
CA HIS A 119 -3.17 17.96 11.02
C HIS A 119 -2.88 17.53 12.48
N GLY A 120 -3.55 16.50 12.99
CA GLY A 120 -3.56 16.16 14.42
C GLY A 120 -3.58 14.65 14.59
N HIS A 121 -2.52 14.02 15.07
CA HIS A 121 -2.29 13.98 16.51
C HIS A 121 -3.57 13.63 17.30
N ILE A 122 -4.12 12.44 17.05
CA ILE A 122 -4.74 11.62 18.10
C ILE A 122 -3.99 10.30 18.04
N SER A 123 -2.81 10.24 18.65
CA SER A 123 -2.64 9.67 19.99
C SER A 123 -3.09 8.20 20.10
N THR A 124 -2.48 7.34 19.30
CA THR A 124 -1.86 6.14 19.89
C THR A 124 -0.78 5.61 18.96
N PHE A 125 0.46 6.04 19.21
CA PHE A 125 1.59 5.16 19.01
C PHE A 125 1.33 3.88 19.80
N ARG A 126 0.64 2.90 19.21
CA ARG A 126 0.51 1.54 19.75
C ARG A 126 1.36 0.60 18.92
N GLY A 127 2.60 1.00 18.75
CA GLY A 127 3.69 0.22 18.19
C GLY A 127 4.95 0.47 19.03
N GLY A 128 4.98 -0.04 20.26
CA GLY A 128 6.18 0.04 21.11
C GLY A 128 5.90 0.01 22.60
N GLY A 129 5.40 -1.11 23.12
CA GLY A 129 5.70 -1.46 24.51
C GLY A 129 6.81 -2.52 24.48
N PRO A 130 8.04 -2.25 24.95
CA PRO A 130 8.89 -3.33 25.42
C PRO A 130 8.13 -3.99 26.57
N GLY A 131 7.95 -5.31 26.50
CA GLY A 131 7.49 -6.07 27.66
C GLY A 131 8.56 -6.05 28.73
N SER A 132 8.66 -4.95 29.47
CA SER A 132 9.13 -4.98 30.85
C SER A 132 7.91 -5.31 31.69
N GLY A 133 7.70 -6.61 31.88
CA GLY A 133 6.87 -7.14 32.95
C GLY A 133 7.82 -7.72 33.99
N LYS A 134 7.93 -6.99 35.11
CA LYS A 134 8.08 -7.48 36.49
C LYS A 134 8.32 -8.97 36.70
#